data_AF-A0A6A5UXM9-F1
#
_entry.id   AF-A0A6A5UXM9-F1
#
_cell.length_a   1.000
_cell.length_b   1.000
_cell.length_c   1.000
_cell.angle_alpha   90.00
_cell.angle_beta   90.00
_cell.angle_gamma   90.00
#
_symmetry.space_group_name_H-M   'P 1'
#
loop_
_entity.id
_entity.type
_entity.pdbx_description
1 polymer ?
#
loop_
_entity_poly.entity_id
_entity_poly.type
_entity_poly.pdbx_seq_one_letter_code
_entity_poly.pdbx_strand_id
1 'polypeptide(L)'
;LGKDPSTAAKLEDEIYGLGDDAYASTFDIFHQLHCLNMLRKLVYPNYYPNARNQFPHAHDPEAMFEIHMGHCIDMLMQTIQCSADVNLITMHWVNEEAIPFPDMSINKKCLANFDALTEWRKEHQVDPVKYVAMSKCLRQKPKNVKQLPEADMWYKYFRPDKVNPNH
;
A
#
# COMPACT_ATOMS: atom_id res chain seq x y z
N LEU A 1 7.93 11.83 -12.16
CA LEU A 1 7.34 11.59 -10.82
C LEU A 1 7.91 12.50 -9.71
N GLY A 2 9.03 13.21 -9.93
CA GLY A 2 9.63 14.06 -8.88
C GLY A 2 10.25 13.27 -7.72
N LYS A 3 10.57 11.99 -7.96
CA LYS A 3 11.19 11.07 -7.02
C LYS A 3 12.60 10.72 -7.48
N ASP A 4 13.51 10.49 -6.54
CA ASP A 4 14.89 10.08 -6.81
C ASP A 4 14.93 8.59 -7.24
N PRO A 5 15.20 8.28 -8.52
CA PRO A 5 15.20 6.90 -9.00
C PRO A 5 16.34 6.06 -8.40
N SER A 6 17.41 6.68 -7.88
CA SER A 6 18.54 5.94 -7.32
C SER A 6 18.20 5.21 -6.02
N THR A 7 17.13 5.61 -5.34
CA THR A 7 16.60 4.95 -4.13
C THR A 7 15.36 4.11 -4.41
N ALA A 8 14.80 4.20 -5.61
CA ALA A 8 13.62 3.44 -5.99
C ALA A 8 14.00 1.96 -6.22
N ALA A 9 13.07 1.07 -5.91
CA ALA A 9 13.27 -0.36 -6.08
C ALA A 9 13.18 -0.72 -7.56
N LYS A 10 14.35 -0.99 -8.15
CA LYS A 10 14.47 -1.46 -9.53
C LYS A 10 14.06 -2.93 -9.63
N LEU A 11 13.31 -3.27 -10.67
CA LEU A 11 12.95 -4.62 -11.02
C LEU A 11 14.01 -5.21 -11.96
N GLU A 12 14.55 -6.36 -11.61
CA GLU A 12 15.60 -7.05 -12.38
C GLU A 12 15.02 -7.59 -13.69
N ASP A 13 15.59 -7.19 -14.83
CA ASP A 13 15.08 -7.62 -16.15
C ASP A 13 15.12 -9.13 -16.34
N GLU A 14 16.17 -9.78 -15.82
CA GLU A 14 16.34 -11.24 -15.82
C GLU A 14 15.18 -11.97 -15.14
N ILE A 15 14.55 -11.32 -14.15
CA ILE A 15 13.40 -11.87 -13.44
C ILE A 15 12.11 -11.46 -14.12
N TYR A 16 11.93 -10.17 -14.44
CA TYR A 16 10.63 -9.61 -14.80
C TYR A 16 10.43 -9.37 -16.30
N GLY A 17 11.50 -9.26 -17.10
CA GLY A 17 11.44 -9.05 -18.55
C GLY A 17 10.85 -7.70 -18.96
N LEU A 18 11.07 -6.66 -18.16
CA LEU A 18 10.47 -5.33 -18.31
C LEU A 18 11.48 -4.27 -18.79
N GLY A 19 12.71 -4.69 -19.08
CA GLY A 19 13.85 -3.86 -19.45
C GLY A 19 14.66 -3.36 -18.26
N ASP A 20 15.84 -2.83 -18.58
CA ASP A 20 16.83 -2.34 -17.62
C ASP A 20 16.42 -1.04 -16.89
N ASP A 21 15.23 -0.50 -17.09
CA ASP A 21 14.77 0.72 -16.40
C ASP A 21 13.35 0.56 -15.83
N ALA A 22 13.05 -0.64 -15.33
CA ALA A 22 11.80 -0.95 -14.67
C ALA A 22 11.89 -0.73 -13.15
N TYR A 23 10.88 -0.08 -12.56
CA TYR A 23 10.82 0.19 -11.12
C TYR A 23 9.48 -0.26 -10.53
N ALA A 24 9.53 -0.79 -9.32
CA ALA A 24 8.35 -1.20 -8.58
C ALA A 24 7.55 0.03 -8.14
N SER A 25 6.25 0.00 -8.45
CA SER A 25 5.28 1.01 -8.01
C SER A 25 3.87 0.44 -7.98
N THR A 26 2.96 1.16 -7.35
CA THR A 26 1.51 0.90 -7.40
C THR A 26 0.78 2.21 -7.63
N PHE A 27 -0.42 2.19 -8.22
CA PHE A 27 -1.24 3.40 -8.25
C PHE A 27 -1.71 3.77 -6.84
N ASP A 28 -1.71 5.07 -6.55
CA ASP A 28 -2.12 5.66 -5.28
C ASP A 28 -3.56 5.33 -4.94
N ILE A 29 -4.46 5.42 -5.92
CA ILE A 29 -5.87 5.11 -5.74
C ILE A 29 -6.13 3.70 -5.18
N PHE A 30 -5.36 2.69 -5.61
CA PHE A 30 -5.50 1.34 -5.08
C PHE A 30 -4.95 1.22 -3.65
N HIS A 31 -3.98 2.05 -3.28
CA HIS A 31 -3.52 2.15 -1.90
C HIS A 31 -4.55 2.87 -1.01
N GLN A 32 -5.16 3.96 -1.48
CA GLN A 32 -6.26 4.64 -0.80
C GLN A 32 -7.44 3.68 -0.56
N LEU A 33 -7.84 2.91 -1.59
CA LEU A 33 -8.88 1.88 -1.46
C LEU A 33 -8.47 0.75 -0.51
N HIS A 34 -7.19 0.36 -0.50
CA HIS A 34 -6.67 -0.60 0.48
C HIS A 34 -6.77 -0.05 1.91
N CYS A 35 -6.32 1.18 2.16
CA CYS A 35 -6.43 1.84 3.47
C CYS A 35 -7.88 1.98 3.92
N LEU A 36 -8.78 2.42 3.03
CA LEU A 36 -10.20 2.53 3.31
C LEU A 36 -10.82 1.16 3.65
N ASN A 37 -10.44 0.10 2.94
CA ASN A 37 -10.87 -1.26 3.26
C ASN A 37 -10.28 -1.76 4.59
N MET A 38 -9.06 -1.36 4.97
CA MET A 38 -8.50 -1.65 6.29
C MET A 38 -9.30 -0.96 7.40
N LEU A 39 -9.65 0.32 7.22
CA LEU A 39 -10.54 1.03 8.14
C LEU A 39 -11.92 0.36 8.22
N ARG A 40 -12.48 -0.05 7.08
CA ARG A 40 -13.70 -0.85 7.04
C ARG A 40 -13.58 -2.11 7.88
N LYS A 41 -12.52 -2.89 7.71
CA LYS A 41 -12.31 -4.12 8.48
C LYS A 41 -12.15 -3.86 9.99
N LEU A 42 -11.55 -2.74 10.39
CA LEU A 42 -11.45 -2.35 11.80
C LEU A 42 -12.82 -2.01 12.42
N VAL A 43 -13.73 -1.48 11.60
CA VAL A 43 -15.07 -1.07 12.03
C VAL A 43 -16.08 -2.24 12.07
N TYR A 44 -15.80 -3.35 11.37
CA TYR A 44 -16.62 -4.58 11.43
C TYR A 44 -15.88 -5.74 12.11
N PRO A 45 -15.50 -5.59 13.38
CA PRO A 45 -14.65 -6.55 14.06
C PRO A 45 -15.34 -7.93 14.19
N ASN A 46 -16.66 -7.98 14.33
CA ASN A 46 -17.44 -9.21 14.46
C ASN A 46 -17.53 -10.05 13.18
N TYR A 47 -17.51 -9.42 12.00
CA TYR A 47 -17.49 -10.11 10.71
C TYR A 47 -16.09 -10.66 10.35
N TYR A 48 -15.04 -10.20 11.05
CA TYR A 48 -13.63 -10.59 10.86
C TYR A 48 -13.06 -11.20 12.16
N PRO A 49 -13.17 -12.54 12.37
CA PRO A 49 -13.14 -13.21 13.69
C PRO A 49 -11.84 -13.16 14.53
N ASN A 50 -10.87 -12.31 14.21
CA ASN A 50 -9.80 -11.92 15.14
C ASN A 50 -10.13 -10.61 15.90
N ALA A 51 -11.31 -10.05 15.69
CA ALA A 51 -11.84 -8.89 16.42
C ALA A 51 -13.19 -9.26 17.08
N ARG A 52 -13.17 -10.44 17.68
CA ARG A 52 -14.33 -11.31 17.90
C ARG A 52 -14.82 -11.20 19.33
N ASN A 53 -15.87 -10.44 19.60
CA ASN A 53 -16.88 -10.75 20.62
C ASN A 53 -17.89 -9.59 20.68
N GLN A 54 -19.19 -9.93 20.68
CA GLN A 54 -20.35 -9.06 20.96
C GLN A 54 -20.83 -8.32 19.69
N PHE A 55 -22.06 -8.40 19.17
CA PHE A 55 -23.35 -8.53 19.84
C PHE A 55 -24.46 -9.17 18.97
N PRO A 56 -25.56 -9.62 19.59
CA PRO A 56 -26.79 -10.07 18.94
C PRO A 56 -27.94 -9.04 19.04
N HIS A 57 -28.64 -8.83 17.93
CA HIS A 57 -30.01 -8.31 17.78
C HIS A 57 -30.28 -6.81 17.64
N ALA A 58 -31.11 -6.51 16.65
CA ALA A 58 -31.75 -5.24 16.33
C ALA A 58 -32.51 -4.60 17.52
N HIS A 59 -31.81 -3.77 18.28
CA HIS A 59 -32.15 -2.41 18.76
C HIS A 59 -30.84 -1.78 19.24
N ASP A 60 -29.79 -2.04 18.46
CA ASP A 60 -28.41 -2.02 18.89
C ASP A 60 -27.73 -0.76 18.37
N PRO A 61 -27.19 0.11 19.24
CA PRO A 61 -26.29 1.18 18.85
C PRO A 61 -25.16 0.70 17.90
N GLU A 62 -24.75 -0.57 18.02
CA GLU A 62 -23.76 -1.19 17.14
C GLU A 62 -24.30 -1.37 15.71
N ALA A 63 -25.56 -1.77 15.52
CA ALA A 63 -26.16 -1.90 14.19
C ALA A 63 -26.31 -0.53 13.47
N MET A 64 -26.65 0.53 14.20
CA MET A 64 -26.68 1.89 13.65
C MET A 64 -25.27 2.41 13.34
N PHE A 65 -24.30 2.10 14.19
CA PHE A 65 -22.88 2.40 13.95
C PHE A 65 -22.36 1.68 12.70
N GLU A 66 -22.69 0.39 12.53
CA GLU A 66 -22.36 -0.41 11.36
C GLU A 66 -22.98 0.16 10.07
N ILE A 67 -24.26 0.56 10.09
CA ILE A 67 -24.93 1.18 8.94
C ILE A 67 -24.29 2.55 8.63
N HIS A 68 -24.02 3.36 9.66
CA HIS A 68 -23.47 4.70 9.50
C HIS A 68 -22.06 4.65 8.94
N MET A 69 -21.19 3.87 9.57
CA MET A 69 -19.82 3.69 9.10
C MET A 69 -19.77 3.02 7.73
N GLY A 70 -20.68 2.09 7.44
CA GLY A 70 -20.76 1.42 6.15
C GLY A 70 -20.99 2.39 4.99
N HIS A 71 -21.98 3.27 5.12
CA HIS A 71 -22.21 4.28 4.08
C HIS A 71 -21.17 5.41 4.12
N CYS A 72 -20.60 5.78 5.26
CA CYS A 72 -19.49 6.75 5.31
C CYS A 72 -18.28 6.23 4.52
N ILE A 73 -17.94 4.95 4.69
CA ILE A 73 -16.87 4.29 3.96
C ILE A 73 -17.24 4.21 2.47
N ASP A 74 -18.47 3.88 2.14
CA ASP A 74 -18.93 3.83 0.75
C ASP A 74 -18.87 5.22 0.08
N MET A 75 -19.29 6.29 0.76
CA MET A 75 -19.17 7.67 0.27
C MET A 75 -17.72 8.09 0.07
N LEU A 76 -16.80 7.70 0.96
CA LEU A 76 -15.38 7.94 0.80
C LEU A 76 -14.82 7.14 -0.38
N MET A 77 -15.24 5.89 -0.56
CA MET A 77 -14.86 5.07 -1.71
C MET A 77 -15.30 5.72 -3.02
N GLN A 78 -16.57 6.13 -3.10
CA GLN A 78 -17.13 6.83 -4.26
C GLN A 78 -16.38 8.15 -4.53
N THR A 79 -16.00 8.90 -3.50
CA THR A 79 -15.19 10.12 -3.64
C THR A 79 -13.79 9.83 -4.17
N ILE A 80 -13.11 8.81 -3.62
CA ILE A 80 -11.78 8.37 -4.06
C ILE A 80 -11.84 7.93 -5.53
N GLN A 81 -12.83 7.12 -5.91
CA GLN A 81 -13.04 6.66 -7.28
C GLN A 81 -13.42 7.80 -8.23
N CYS A 82 -14.23 8.77 -7.77
CA CYS A 82 -14.59 9.95 -8.58
C CYS A 82 -13.38 10.86 -8.82
N SER A 83 -12.47 10.96 -7.85
CA SER A 83 -11.22 11.71 -7.97
C SER A 83 -10.12 10.97 -8.75
N ALA A 84 -10.46 9.85 -9.42
CA ALA A 84 -9.55 8.81 -9.87
C ALA A 84 -8.20 9.36 -10.34
N ASP A 85 -7.11 8.91 -9.74
CA ASP A 85 -5.81 9.51 -9.98
C ASP A 85 -4.83 8.44 -10.52
N VAL A 86 -4.00 8.78 -11.52
CA VAL A 86 -2.94 7.89 -12.08
C VAL A 86 -1.60 8.08 -11.38
N ASN A 87 -1.61 8.62 -10.16
CA ASN A 87 -0.35 8.85 -9.48
C ASN A 87 0.19 7.52 -8.99
N LEU A 88 1.52 7.42 -9.01
CA LEU A 88 2.23 6.21 -8.63
C LEU A 88 2.86 6.42 -7.26
N ILE A 89 2.54 5.53 -6.33
CA ILE A 89 3.34 5.26 -5.14
C ILE A 89 4.53 4.43 -5.59
N THR A 90 5.71 5.04 -5.54
CA THR A 90 6.98 4.36 -5.81
C THR A 90 7.42 3.58 -4.58
N MET A 91 8.09 2.45 -4.80
CA MET A 91 8.70 1.66 -3.74
C MET A 91 10.17 2.06 -3.61
N HIS A 92 10.66 2.30 -2.40
CA HIS A 92 12.03 2.73 -2.13
C HIS A 92 12.75 1.78 -1.18
N TRP A 93 14.06 1.63 -1.35
CA TRP A 93 14.88 0.95 -0.35
C TRP A 93 15.01 1.85 0.87
N VAL A 94 14.58 1.36 2.03
CA VAL A 94 14.63 2.08 3.31
C VAL A 94 15.61 1.37 4.23
N ASN A 95 16.43 2.11 4.98
CA ASN A 95 17.43 1.55 5.90
C ASN A 95 16.83 0.47 6.81
N GLU A 96 17.63 -0.57 7.11
CA GLU A 96 17.29 -1.73 7.95
C GLU A 96 16.09 -2.61 7.52
N GLU A 97 15.32 -2.24 6.50
CA GLU A 97 14.23 -3.06 5.98
C GLU A 97 14.71 -4.19 5.05
N ALA A 98 14.01 -5.32 5.04
CA ALA A 98 14.35 -6.44 4.15
C ALA A 98 13.73 -6.31 2.74
N ILE A 99 12.69 -5.48 2.62
CA ILE A 99 11.89 -5.28 1.40
C ILE A 99 11.72 -3.78 1.10
N PRO A 100 11.48 -3.39 -0.15
CA PRO A 100 11.14 -2.01 -0.50
C PRO A 100 9.90 -1.49 0.24
N PHE A 101 9.93 -0.23 0.66
CA PHE A 101 8.84 0.43 1.38
C PHE A 101 8.13 1.48 0.51
N PRO A 102 6.79 1.61 0.58
CA PRO A 102 6.05 2.58 -0.25
C PRO A 102 6.28 4.03 0.19
N ASP A 103 6.51 4.94 -0.77
CA ASP A 103 6.52 6.38 -0.55
C ASP A 103 5.13 6.97 -0.77
N MET A 104 4.46 7.30 0.32
CA MET A 104 3.08 7.82 0.33
C MET A 104 3.00 9.34 0.11
N SER A 105 4.15 10.04 0.02
CA SER A 105 4.20 11.50 -0.15
C SER A 105 4.26 11.88 -1.62
N ILE A 106 3.18 11.67 -2.38
CA ILE A 106 3.19 11.84 -3.84
C ILE A 106 2.49 13.12 -4.31
N ASN A 107 2.89 13.62 -5.49
CA ASN A 107 2.22 14.74 -6.17
C ASN A 107 1.03 14.20 -6.98
N LYS A 108 -0.18 14.70 -6.69
CA LYS A 108 -1.42 14.16 -7.29
C LYS A 108 -1.87 14.89 -8.56
N LYS A 109 -2.36 14.12 -9.54
CA LYS A 109 -3.09 14.53 -10.74
C LYS A 109 -4.39 13.72 -10.89
N CYS A 110 -5.52 14.40 -11.03
CA CYS A 110 -6.85 13.79 -11.17
C CYS A 110 -7.15 13.35 -12.62
N LEU A 111 -7.99 12.32 -12.76
CA LEU A 111 -8.56 11.75 -13.98
C LEU A 111 -10.03 11.37 -13.75
N ALA A 112 -10.74 11.12 -14.84
CA ALA A 112 -12.19 11.00 -14.84
C ALA A 112 -12.74 9.56 -14.91
N ASN A 113 -11.93 8.52 -15.17
CA ASN A 113 -12.44 7.15 -15.41
C ASN A 113 -11.67 6.08 -14.61
N PHE A 114 -12.28 5.60 -13.54
CA PHE A 114 -11.73 4.57 -12.65
C PHE A 114 -11.72 3.16 -13.24
N ASP A 115 -12.77 2.78 -13.97
CA ASP A 115 -12.93 1.43 -14.50
C ASP A 115 -11.91 1.14 -15.59
N ALA A 116 -11.70 2.09 -16.50
CA ALA A 116 -10.68 1.97 -17.55
C ALA A 116 -9.27 1.83 -16.94
N LEU A 117 -8.98 2.60 -15.87
CA LEU A 117 -7.71 2.48 -15.14
C LEU A 117 -7.57 1.11 -14.46
N THR A 118 -8.66 0.59 -13.91
CA THR A 118 -8.67 -0.71 -13.23
C THR A 118 -8.42 -1.86 -14.17
N GLU A 119 -9.07 -1.89 -15.34
CA GLU A 119 -8.84 -2.94 -16.35
C GLU A 119 -7.41 -2.85 -16.91
N TRP A 120 -6.95 -1.64 -17.27
CA TRP A 120 -5.57 -1.44 -17.70
C TRP A 120 -4.57 -1.95 -16.65
N ARG A 121 -4.79 -1.63 -15.38
CA ARG A 121 -3.91 -2.07 -14.28
C ARG A 121 -3.92 -3.60 -14.12
N LYS A 122 -5.06 -4.27 -14.29
CA LYS A 122 -5.13 -5.75 -14.21
C LYS A 122 -4.33 -6.41 -15.32
N GLU A 123 -4.38 -5.85 -16.53
CA GLU A 123 -3.66 -6.36 -17.71
C GLU A 123 -2.16 -6.10 -17.65
N HIS A 124 -1.73 -5.00 -17.03
CA HIS A 124 -0.35 -4.51 -17.09
C HIS A 124 0.42 -4.62 -15.76
N GLN A 125 -0.20 -5.10 -14.68
CA GLN A 125 0.50 -5.29 -13.41
C GLN A 125 1.47 -6.48 -13.49
N VAL A 126 2.60 -6.35 -12.78
CA VAL A 126 3.49 -7.47 -12.50
C VAL A 126 2.72 -8.57 -11.79
N ASP A 127 2.98 -9.83 -12.14
CA ASP A 127 2.38 -10.98 -11.46
C ASP A 127 2.62 -10.87 -9.94
N PRO A 128 1.56 -10.69 -9.13
CA PRO A 128 1.68 -10.47 -7.71
C PRO A 128 2.22 -11.69 -6.96
N VAL A 129 1.94 -12.92 -7.45
CA VAL A 129 2.47 -14.15 -6.87
C VAL A 129 3.97 -14.21 -7.08
N LYS A 130 4.42 -13.94 -8.32
CA LYS A 130 5.84 -13.86 -8.66
C LYS A 130 6.57 -12.77 -7.86
N TYR A 131 5.99 -11.58 -7.77
CA TYR A 131 6.57 -10.45 -7.03
C TYR A 131 6.75 -10.77 -5.53
N VAL A 132 5.73 -11.36 -4.89
CA VAL A 132 5.81 -11.77 -3.47
C VAL A 132 6.79 -12.92 -3.28
N ALA A 133 6.80 -13.90 -4.18
CA ALA A 133 7.73 -15.01 -4.11
C ALA A 133 9.19 -14.53 -4.19
N MET A 134 9.51 -13.65 -5.13
CA MET A 134 10.87 -13.11 -5.28
C MET A 134 11.28 -12.26 -4.09
N SER A 135 10.37 -11.41 -3.57
CA SER A 135 10.62 -10.65 -2.34
C SER A 135 10.94 -11.56 -1.14
N LYS A 136 10.25 -12.70 -1.02
CA LYS A 136 10.48 -13.70 0.05
C LYS A 136 11.74 -14.53 -0.17
N CYS A 137 12.09 -14.86 -1.42
CA CYS A 137 13.29 -15.60 -1.75
C CYS A 137 14.55 -14.78 -1.47
N LEU A 138 14.54 -13.50 -1.88
CA LEU A 138 15.70 -12.62 -1.69
C LEU A 138 15.94 -12.33 -0.21
N ARG A 139 14.87 -12.02 0.56
CA ARG A 139 14.92 -11.71 2.02
C ARG A 139 15.95 -10.64 2.43
N GLN A 140 16.63 -10.05 1.47
CA GLN A 140 17.75 -9.12 1.58
C GLN A 140 17.71 -8.23 0.35
N LYS A 141 18.06 -6.96 0.56
CA LYS A 141 18.19 -5.99 -0.52
C LYS A 141 19.37 -6.37 -1.43
N PRO A 142 19.33 -6.00 -2.73
CA PRO A 142 20.52 -6.09 -3.58
C PRO A 142 21.70 -5.34 -2.95
N LYS A 143 22.93 -5.81 -3.21
CA LYS A 143 24.14 -5.17 -2.66
C LYS A 143 24.32 -3.77 -3.24
N ASN A 144 24.79 -2.84 -2.40
CA ASN A 144 25.11 -1.45 -2.78
C ASN A 144 23.94 -0.59 -3.27
N VAL A 145 22.70 -0.91 -2.91
CA VAL A 145 21.56 -0.03 -3.20
C VAL A 145 21.59 1.22 -2.33
N LYS A 146 21.29 2.38 -2.92
CA LYS A 146 21.09 3.63 -2.18
C LYS A 146 19.74 3.57 -1.47
N GLN A 147 19.69 4.06 -0.24
CA GLN A 147 18.55 3.91 0.64
C GLN A 147 18.06 5.26 1.16
N LEU A 148 16.77 5.34 1.44
CA LEU A 148 16.15 6.38 2.24
C LEU A 148 16.29 6.06 3.73
N PRO A 149 16.33 7.08 4.60
CA PRO A 149 16.23 6.85 6.04
C PRO A 149 14.87 6.24 6.39
N GLU A 150 14.87 5.37 7.39
CA GLU A 150 13.65 4.75 7.91
C GLU A 150 12.91 5.69 8.84
N ALA A 151 11.57 5.70 8.75
CA ALA A 151 10.74 6.51 9.64
C ALA A 151 10.87 6.01 11.09
N ASP A 152 11.04 6.93 12.04
CA ASP A 152 11.30 6.62 13.46
C ASP A 152 10.26 5.67 14.08
N MET A 153 8.98 5.89 13.77
CA MET A 153 7.89 5.05 14.27
C MET A 153 8.02 3.61 13.78
N TRP A 154 8.45 3.42 12.52
CA TRP A 154 8.66 2.10 11.94
C TRP A 154 9.91 1.44 12.55
N TYR A 155 11.01 2.19 12.62
CA TYR A 155 12.26 1.72 13.23
C TYR A 155 12.04 1.25 14.68
N LYS A 156 11.38 2.07 15.50
CA LYS A 156 11.09 1.74 16.91
C LYS A 156 10.16 0.54 17.04
N TYR A 157 9.19 0.37 16.14
CA TYR A 157 8.28 -0.76 16.20
C TYR A 157 9.01 -2.09 15.95
N PHE A 158 9.89 -2.14 14.94
CA PHE A 158 10.64 -3.37 14.62
C PHE A 158 11.90 -3.57 15.45
N ARG A 159 12.46 -2.48 16.01
CA ARG A 159 13.73 -2.48 16.77
C ARG A 159 13.57 -1.64 18.05
N PRO A 160 12.70 -2.03 19.00
CA PRO A 160 12.36 -1.22 20.16
C PRO A 160 13.56 -0.90 21.06
N ASP A 161 14.59 -1.77 21.04
CA ASP A 161 15.80 -1.64 21.87
C ASP A 161 16.95 -0.91 21.14
N LYS A 162 16.73 -0.39 19.94
CA LYS A 162 17.75 0.31 19.14
C LYS A 162 17.37 1.76 18.89
N VAL A 163 18.37 2.62 18.71
CA VAL A 163 18.21 4.01 18.28
C VAL A 163 18.32 4.06 16.76
N ASN A 164 17.42 4.80 16.10
CA ASN A 164 17.43 4.95 14.66
C ASN A 164 18.76 5.61 14.23
N PRO A 165 19.61 4.95 13.42
CA PRO A 165 20.90 5.51 13.04
C PRO A 165 20.80 6.76 12.16
N ASN A 166 19.59 7.11 11.68
CA ASN A 166 19.34 8.30 10.88
C ASN A 166 18.98 9.54 11.72
N HIS A 167 18.84 9.41 13.05
CA HIS A 167 18.40 10.47 13.98
C HIS A 167 19.16 10.45 15.32
#